data_AF-A0AAN7HUZ5-F1
#
_entry.id   AF-A0AAN7HUZ5-F1
#
_cell.length_a   1.000
_cell.length_b   1.000
_cell.length_c   1.000
_cell.angle_alpha   90.00
_cell.angle_beta   90.00
_cell.angle_gamma   90.00
#
_symmetry.space_group_name_H-M   'P 1'
#
loop_
_entity.id
_entity.type
_entity.pdbx_description
1 polymer ?
#
loop_
_entity_poly.entity_id
_entity_poly.type
_entity_poly.pdbx_seq_one_letter_code
_entity_poly.pdbx_strand_id
1 'polypeptide(L)'
;MEILVPSLKVGAAAAACGVFTGAAGGILRSAPPVLFAIIAGGQWFTLGTSYYAARLSSLGYFGRGKEEPSPSDKLKASTVAGGVAGTCGGVLRGPRNIIPGAIVFTLLGAGGQAIANWRAARVVDEAPKPDGGFWSRWSPIKQLSDQDYENILEEKLLRVEADIALIDDRIKELRESESRAKDGGSGLAKSRPESPSRA
;
A
#
# COMPACT_ATOMS: atom_id res chain seq x y z
N MET A 1 10.48 -23.74 -0.76
CA MET A 1 9.76 -22.92 -1.77
C MET A 1 9.84 -21.41 -1.47
N GLU A 2 10.13 -21.03 -0.23
CA GLU A 2 10.33 -19.65 0.26
C GLU A 2 11.22 -18.73 -0.59
N ILE A 3 12.24 -19.26 -1.29
CA ILE A 3 13.18 -18.44 -2.08
C ILE A 3 12.78 -18.36 -3.55
N LEU A 4 12.35 -19.48 -4.12
CA LEU A 4 12.12 -19.62 -5.56
C LEU A 4 10.89 -18.82 -6.02
N VAL A 5 9.76 -18.96 -5.33
CA VAL A 5 8.49 -18.33 -5.73
C VAL A 5 8.59 -16.80 -5.67
N PRO A 6 9.11 -16.18 -4.60
CA PRO A 6 9.27 -14.73 -4.56
C PRO A 6 10.25 -14.21 -5.62
N SER A 7 11.35 -14.93 -5.85
CA SER A 7 12.34 -14.54 -6.86
C SER A 7 11.77 -14.56 -8.28
N LEU A 8 10.95 -15.58 -8.59
CA LEU A 8 10.26 -15.66 -9.88
C LEU A 8 9.22 -14.56 -10.06
N LYS A 9 8.46 -14.22 -9.00
CA LYS A 9 7.46 -13.14 -9.05
C LYS A 9 8.12 -11.79 -9.33
N VAL A 10 9.20 -11.49 -8.62
CA VAL A 10 9.97 -10.25 -8.84
C VAL A 10 10.61 -10.25 -10.22
N GLY A 11 11.16 -11.38 -10.66
CA GLY A 11 11.67 -11.57 -12.01
C GLY A 11 10.62 -11.32 -13.08
N ALA A 12 9.43 -11.89 -12.94
CA ALA A 12 8.33 -11.72 -13.89
C ALA A 12 7.83 -10.26 -13.95
N ALA A 13 7.71 -9.59 -12.80
CA ALA A 13 7.36 -8.18 -12.76
C ALA A 13 8.42 -7.31 -13.45
N ALA A 14 9.71 -7.57 -13.21
CA ALA A 14 10.80 -6.88 -13.89
C ALA A 14 10.81 -7.19 -15.41
N ALA A 15 10.50 -8.42 -15.81
CA ALA A 15 10.40 -8.83 -17.21
C ALA A 15 9.31 -8.07 -17.94
N ALA A 16 8.14 -7.88 -17.33
CA ALA A 16 7.05 -7.10 -17.90
C ALA A 16 7.51 -5.66 -18.21
N CYS A 17 8.16 -4.99 -17.25
CA CYS A 17 8.75 -3.66 -17.46
C CYS A 17 9.81 -3.67 -18.58
N GLY A 18 10.63 -4.73 -18.64
CA GLY A 18 11.63 -4.93 -19.68
C GLY A 18 11.02 -5.09 -21.07
N VAL A 19 9.90 -5.81 -21.20
CA VAL A 19 9.16 -5.98 -22.46
C VAL A 19 8.63 -4.64 -22.97
N PHE A 20 8.01 -3.83 -22.10
CA PHE A 20 7.53 -2.50 -22.50
C PHE A 20 8.66 -1.58 -22.93
N THR A 21 9.75 -1.54 -22.17
CA THR A 21 10.92 -0.72 -22.48
C THR A 21 11.60 -1.19 -23.77
N GLY A 22 11.69 -2.50 -23.99
CA GLY A 22 12.24 -3.09 -25.21
C GLY A 22 11.38 -2.81 -26.44
N ALA A 23 10.06 -2.92 -26.32
CA ALA A 23 9.14 -2.60 -27.40
C ALA A 23 9.26 -1.12 -27.82
N ALA A 24 9.24 -0.20 -26.84
CA ALA A 24 9.43 1.23 -27.09
C ALA A 24 10.80 1.51 -27.74
N GLY A 25 11.87 0.88 -27.25
CA GLY A 25 13.22 1.01 -27.81
C GLY A 25 13.35 0.47 -29.23
N GLY A 26 12.65 -0.62 -29.56
CA GLY A 26 12.58 -1.18 -30.91
C GLY A 26 11.87 -0.24 -31.89
N ILE A 27 10.75 0.36 -31.47
CA ILE A 27 10.02 1.36 -32.26
C ILE A 27 10.92 2.58 -32.55
N LEU A 28 11.56 3.15 -31.51
CA LEU A 28 12.42 4.32 -31.66
C LEU A 28 13.61 4.08 -32.60
N ARG A 29 14.13 2.85 -32.64
CA ARG A 29 15.26 2.49 -33.50
C ARG A 29 14.86 1.95 -34.87
N SER A 30 13.56 1.95 -35.21
CA SER A 30 13.05 1.34 -36.45
C SER A 30 13.51 -0.12 -36.62
N ALA A 31 13.62 -0.85 -35.51
CA ALA A 31 14.03 -2.25 -35.46
C ALA A 31 12.84 -3.14 -35.08
N PRO A 32 12.91 -4.48 -35.27
CA PRO A 32 11.78 -5.37 -34.96
C PRO A 32 11.36 -5.27 -33.48
N PRO A 33 10.19 -4.66 -33.16
CA PRO A 33 9.85 -4.33 -31.77
C PRO A 33 9.69 -5.56 -30.89
N VAL A 34 9.17 -6.65 -31.47
CA VAL A 34 8.97 -7.93 -30.79
C VAL A 34 10.30 -8.55 -30.34
N LEU A 35 11.33 -8.52 -31.18
CA LEU A 35 12.65 -9.07 -30.82
C LEU A 35 13.30 -8.24 -29.70
N PHE A 36 13.25 -6.92 -29.79
CA PHE A 36 13.77 -6.04 -28.75
C PHE A 36 13.00 -6.21 -27.43
N ALA A 37 11.68 -6.37 -27.47
CA ALA A 37 10.85 -6.63 -26.31
C ALA A 37 11.18 -7.96 -25.64
N ILE A 38 11.33 -9.05 -26.41
CA ILE A 38 11.68 -10.39 -25.87
C ILE A 38 13.08 -10.37 -25.25
N ILE A 39 14.07 -9.80 -25.95
CA ILE A 39 15.46 -9.75 -25.47
C ILE A 39 15.54 -8.90 -24.20
N ALA A 40 14.93 -7.71 -24.19
CA ALA A 40 14.91 -6.85 -23.02
C ALA A 40 14.16 -7.54 -21.86
N GLY A 41 12.99 -8.12 -22.11
CA GLY A 41 12.22 -8.88 -21.12
C GLY A 41 13.04 -10.00 -20.49
N GLY A 42 13.72 -10.82 -21.30
CA GLY A 42 14.60 -11.89 -20.82
C GLY A 42 15.77 -11.36 -19.99
N GLN A 43 16.42 -10.28 -20.42
CA GLN A 43 17.52 -9.67 -19.68
C GLN A 43 17.08 -9.12 -18.32
N TRP A 44 15.93 -8.45 -18.25
CA TRP A 44 15.36 -7.92 -17.01
C TRP A 44 14.81 -9.03 -16.11
N PHE A 45 14.27 -10.10 -16.68
CA PHE A 45 13.86 -11.30 -15.96
C PHE A 45 15.06 -11.95 -15.23
N THR A 46 16.16 -12.19 -15.94
CA THR A 46 17.34 -12.81 -15.36
C THR A 46 17.94 -11.93 -14.28
N LEU A 47 18.06 -10.62 -14.51
CA LEU A 47 18.54 -9.67 -13.51
C LEU A 47 17.65 -9.66 -12.26
N GLY A 48 16.33 -9.55 -12.41
CA GLY A 48 15.40 -9.52 -11.28
C GLY A 48 15.38 -10.82 -10.47
N THR A 49 15.35 -11.97 -11.16
CA THR A 49 15.34 -13.29 -10.54
C THR A 49 16.65 -13.57 -9.80
N SER A 50 17.80 -13.36 -10.45
CA SER A 50 19.12 -13.60 -9.86
C SER A 50 19.40 -12.68 -8.67
N TYR A 51 19.02 -11.40 -8.76
CA TYR A 51 19.12 -10.46 -7.65
C TYR A 51 18.32 -10.92 -6.45
N TYR A 52 17.02 -11.21 -6.63
CA TYR A 52 16.16 -11.54 -5.50
C TYR A 52 16.53 -12.89 -4.87
N ALA A 53 16.89 -13.88 -5.69
CA ALA A 53 17.36 -15.18 -5.20
C ALA A 53 18.66 -15.06 -4.40
N ALA A 54 19.65 -14.33 -4.93
CA ALA A 54 20.91 -14.09 -4.23
C ALA A 54 20.70 -13.29 -2.94
N ARG A 55 19.79 -12.31 -2.95
CA ARG A 55 19.45 -11.50 -1.78
C ARG A 55 18.83 -12.33 -0.67
N LEU A 56 17.81 -13.13 -0.98
CA LEU A 56 17.17 -14.00 0.00
C LEU A 56 18.13 -15.04 0.57
N SER A 57 18.98 -15.62 -0.27
CA SER A 57 20.00 -16.58 0.17
C SER A 57 21.02 -15.91 1.09
N SER A 58 21.47 -14.70 0.75
CA SER A 58 22.39 -13.91 1.58
C SER A 58 21.75 -13.50 2.91
N LEU A 59 20.48 -13.10 2.90
CA LEU A 59 19.73 -12.77 4.12
C LEU A 59 19.52 -14.00 5.01
N GLY A 60 19.27 -15.17 4.42
CA GLY A 60 19.20 -16.43 5.18
C GLY A 60 20.53 -16.79 5.84
N TYR A 61 21.66 -16.42 5.23
CA TYR A 61 22.99 -16.62 5.80
C TYR A 61 23.33 -15.57 6.87
N PHE A 62 23.18 -14.27 6.57
CA PHE A 62 23.54 -13.18 7.48
C PHE A 62 22.54 -12.97 8.63
N GLY A 63 21.27 -13.31 8.42
CA GLY A 63 20.19 -13.19 9.40
C GLY A 63 19.93 -14.44 10.22
N ARG A 64 20.78 -15.49 10.10
CA ARG A 64 20.59 -16.75 10.82
C ARG A 64 20.59 -16.51 12.34
N GLY A 65 19.44 -16.75 12.98
CA GLY A 65 19.26 -16.59 14.44
C GLY A 65 18.74 -15.22 14.90
N LYS A 66 18.31 -14.33 14.00
CA LYS A 66 17.62 -13.07 14.34
C LYS A 66 16.18 -13.10 13.83
N GLU A 67 15.22 -12.66 14.64
CA GLU A 67 13.81 -12.51 14.23
C GLU A 67 13.67 -11.49 13.09
N GLU A 68 14.47 -10.41 13.11
CA GLU A 68 14.54 -9.46 12.01
C GLU A 68 15.99 -9.16 11.58
N PRO A 69 16.28 -9.16 10.27
CA PRO A 69 17.61 -8.83 9.76
C PRO A 69 17.92 -7.34 9.97
N SER A 70 19.06 -7.07 10.60
CA SER A 70 19.56 -5.71 10.88
C SER A 70 19.73 -4.90 9.58
N PRO A 71 19.63 -3.55 9.62
CA PRO A 71 19.90 -2.70 8.46
C PRO A 71 21.26 -2.98 7.78
N SER A 72 22.28 -3.34 8.57
CA SER A 72 23.62 -3.71 8.08
C SER A 72 23.63 -5.07 7.38
N ASP A 73 22.80 -6.02 7.82
CA ASP A 73 22.68 -7.35 7.21
C ASP A 73 21.93 -7.24 5.87
N LYS A 74 20.88 -6.40 5.83
CA LYS A 74 20.18 -6.04 4.60
C LYS A 74 21.13 -5.38 3.61
N LEU A 75 21.99 -4.46 4.05
CA LEU A 75 22.98 -3.80 3.20
C LEU A 75 23.95 -4.81 2.57
N LYS A 76 24.57 -5.65 3.38
CA LYS A 76 25.49 -6.72 2.91
C LYS A 76 24.81 -7.65 1.91
N ALA A 77 23.61 -8.11 2.21
CA ALA A 77 22.84 -8.97 1.32
C ALA A 77 22.52 -8.29 -0.02
N SER A 78 22.23 -6.98 -0.01
CA SER A 78 21.93 -6.19 -1.22
C SER A 78 23.16 -6.00 -2.11
N THR A 79 24.31 -5.78 -1.48
CA THR A 79 25.61 -5.63 -2.15
C THR A 79 25.99 -6.94 -2.85
N VAL A 80 25.93 -8.07 -2.14
CA VAL A 80 26.24 -9.40 -2.70
C VAL A 80 25.25 -9.74 -3.81
N ALA A 81 23.95 -9.52 -3.59
CA ALA A 81 22.92 -9.75 -4.59
C ALA A 81 23.12 -8.90 -5.85
N GLY A 82 23.53 -7.64 -5.69
CA GLY A 82 23.88 -6.75 -6.79
C GLY A 82 25.04 -7.29 -7.62
N GLY A 83 26.10 -7.77 -6.96
CA GLY A 83 27.23 -8.41 -7.64
C GLY A 83 26.83 -9.64 -8.43
N VAL A 84 26.06 -10.56 -7.81
CA VAL A 84 25.58 -11.79 -8.46
C VAL A 84 24.65 -11.49 -9.63
N ALA A 85 23.72 -10.54 -9.47
CA ALA A 85 22.85 -10.15 -10.57
C ALA A 85 23.64 -9.49 -11.71
N GLY A 86 24.61 -8.63 -11.38
CA GLY A 86 25.47 -7.98 -12.36
C GLY A 86 26.34 -8.94 -13.14
N THR A 87 26.87 -9.99 -12.51
CA THR A 87 27.60 -11.04 -13.23
C THR A 87 26.66 -11.84 -14.13
N CYS A 88 25.49 -12.29 -13.63
CA CYS A 88 24.49 -12.99 -14.43
C CYS A 88 24.01 -12.17 -15.63
N GLY A 89 23.71 -10.88 -15.44
CA GLY A 89 23.32 -9.97 -16.49
C GLY A 89 24.44 -9.62 -17.47
N GLY A 90 25.70 -9.67 -17.00
CA GLY A 90 26.89 -9.52 -17.83
C GLY A 90 27.10 -10.72 -18.75
N VAL A 91 26.92 -11.96 -18.25
CA VAL A 91 27.02 -13.18 -19.06
C VAL A 91 26.06 -13.14 -20.25
N LEU A 92 24.83 -12.66 -20.06
CA LEU A 92 23.83 -12.52 -21.13
C LEU A 92 24.20 -11.49 -22.21
N ARG A 93 25.08 -10.54 -21.92
CA ARG A 93 25.51 -9.47 -22.85
C ARG A 93 26.93 -9.66 -23.39
N GLY A 94 27.65 -10.66 -22.87
CA GLY A 94 29.01 -11.03 -23.28
C GLY A 94 30.04 -10.92 -22.14
N PRO A 95 31.14 -11.69 -22.19
CA PRO A 95 32.10 -11.81 -21.10
C PRO A 95 32.77 -10.48 -20.72
N ARG A 96 32.90 -9.56 -21.67
CA ARG A 96 33.46 -8.21 -21.46
C ARG A 96 32.58 -7.35 -20.54
N ASN A 97 31.30 -7.69 -20.37
CA ASN A 97 30.33 -6.94 -19.58
C ASN A 97 30.15 -7.51 -18.16
N ILE A 98 30.81 -8.62 -17.81
CA ILE A 98 30.70 -9.27 -16.49
C ILE A 98 31.24 -8.36 -15.38
N ILE A 99 32.50 -7.91 -15.50
CA ILE A 99 33.15 -7.11 -14.46
C ILE A 99 32.46 -5.74 -14.30
N PRO A 100 32.20 -4.97 -15.38
CA PRO A 100 31.48 -3.70 -15.25
C PRO A 100 30.07 -3.90 -14.69
N GLY A 101 29.37 -4.96 -15.11
CA GLY A 101 28.05 -5.30 -14.60
C GLY A 101 28.07 -5.58 -13.10
N ALA A 102 28.99 -6.44 -12.64
CA ALA A 102 29.15 -6.74 -11.23
C ALA A 102 29.36 -5.47 -10.40
N ILE A 103 30.24 -4.57 -10.82
CA ILE A 103 30.54 -3.32 -10.09
C ILE A 103 29.30 -2.41 -10.03
N VAL A 104 28.69 -2.12 -11.18
CA VAL A 104 27.54 -1.21 -11.26
C VAL A 104 26.38 -1.74 -10.44
N PHE A 105 26.01 -3.01 -10.60
CA PHE A 105 24.87 -3.57 -9.88
C PHE A 105 25.16 -3.79 -8.40
N THR A 106 26.42 -4.01 -7.99
CA THR A 106 26.82 -4.00 -6.57
C THR A 106 26.60 -2.64 -5.94
N LEU A 107 27.06 -1.56 -6.59
CA LEU A 107 26.86 -0.19 -6.14
C LEU A 107 25.37 0.17 -6.09
N LEU A 108 24.60 -0.25 -7.09
CA LEU A 108 23.17 0.00 -7.17
C LEU A 108 22.42 -0.77 -6.07
N GLY A 109 22.83 -2.00 -5.76
CA GLY A 109 22.30 -2.78 -4.64
C GLY A 109 22.62 -2.17 -3.29
N ALA A 110 23.87 -1.76 -3.06
CA ALA A 110 24.30 -1.11 -1.83
C ALA A 110 23.60 0.26 -1.64
N GLY A 111 23.60 1.09 -2.68
CA GLY A 111 22.97 2.42 -2.67
C GLY A 111 21.46 2.35 -2.50
N GLY A 112 20.79 1.42 -3.21
CA GLY A 112 19.35 1.21 -3.08
C GLY A 112 18.96 0.81 -1.64
N GLN A 113 19.76 -0.05 -1.01
CA GLN A 113 19.51 -0.43 0.38
C GLN A 113 19.87 0.67 1.38
N ALA A 114 20.91 1.46 1.12
CA ALA A 114 21.25 2.62 1.95
C ALA A 114 20.12 3.66 1.96
N ILE A 115 19.52 3.94 0.79
CA ILE A 115 18.35 4.81 0.67
C ILE A 115 17.15 4.22 1.42
N ALA A 116 16.90 2.92 1.28
CA ALA A 116 15.82 2.24 1.99
C ALA A 116 16.01 2.31 3.52
N ASN A 117 17.23 2.10 4.00
CA ASN A 117 17.58 2.20 5.42
C ASN A 117 17.44 3.65 5.92
N TRP A 118 17.86 4.64 5.12
CA TRP A 118 17.70 6.07 5.45
C TRP A 118 16.23 6.47 5.56
N ARG A 119 15.38 6.04 4.61
CA ARG A 119 13.92 6.27 4.69
C ARG A 119 13.30 5.59 5.90
N ALA A 120 13.68 4.33 6.18
CA ALA A 120 13.18 3.62 7.35
C ALA A 120 13.56 4.32 8.67
N ALA A 121 14.78 4.87 8.76
CA ALA A 121 15.19 5.66 9.91
C ALA A 121 14.38 6.96 10.05
N ARG A 122 14.05 7.64 8.93
CA ARG A 122 13.22 8.85 8.93
C ARG A 122 11.78 8.60 9.35
N VAL A 123 11.18 7.47 8.94
CA VAL A 123 9.82 7.10 9.35
C VAL A 123 9.72 6.85 10.86
N VAL A 124 10.81 6.41 11.50
CA VAL A 124 10.85 6.21 12.96
C VAL A 124 11.11 7.52 13.71
N ASP A 125 11.88 8.46 13.13
CA ASP A 125 12.25 9.73 13.75
C ASP A 125 11.28 10.91 13.46
N GLU A 126 10.42 10.83 12.45
CA GLU A 126 9.51 11.92 12.08
C GLU A 126 8.05 11.64 12.47
N ALA A 127 7.52 12.43 13.40
CA ALA A 127 6.09 12.78 13.37
C ALA A 127 5.79 13.35 11.96
N PRO A 128 4.68 12.95 11.31
CA PRO A 128 4.47 13.19 9.89
C PRO A 128 4.43 14.69 9.61
N LYS A 129 5.54 15.23 9.08
CA LYS A 129 5.59 16.60 8.58
C LYS A 129 4.98 16.62 7.19
N PRO A 130 4.04 17.53 6.91
CA PRO A 130 3.47 17.64 5.58
C PRO A 130 4.53 18.20 4.63
N ASP A 131 5.18 17.32 3.88
CA ASP A 131 6.10 17.71 2.82
C ASP A 131 5.29 18.17 1.59
N GLY A 132 5.06 19.47 1.54
CA GLY A 132 4.51 20.22 0.41
C GLY A 132 5.42 20.24 -0.83
N GLY A 133 5.98 19.09 -1.21
CA GLY A 133 6.78 18.93 -2.41
C GLY A 133 5.95 18.84 -3.69
N PHE A 134 6.57 19.10 -4.85
CA PHE A 134 5.96 18.99 -6.17
C PHE A 134 5.26 17.62 -6.41
N TRP A 135 5.74 16.55 -5.77
CA TRP A 135 5.17 15.21 -5.84
C TRP A 135 3.84 15.04 -5.09
N SER A 136 3.55 15.84 -4.05
CA SER A 136 2.26 15.76 -3.32
C SER A 136 1.10 16.32 -4.13
N ARG A 137 1.36 17.25 -5.08
CA ARG A 137 0.36 17.76 -6.03
C ARG A 137 -0.06 16.76 -7.10
N TRP A 138 0.70 15.68 -7.30
CA TRP A 138 0.42 14.65 -8.30
C TRP A 138 -0.04 13.31 -7.70
N SER A 139 -0.15 13.22 -6.36
CA SER A 139 -0.67 12.04 -5.67
C SER A 139 -2.15 12.20 -5.35
N PRO A 140 -3.05 11.32 -5.85
CA PRO A 140 -4.45 11.28 -5.42
C PRO A 140 -4.64 10.84 -3.96
N ILE A 141 -3.57 10.40 -3.30
CA ILE A 141 -3.57 9.93 -1.92
C ILE A 141 -2.95 11.01 -1.04
N LYS A 142 -3.79 11.69 -0.26
CA LYS A 142 -3.38 12.65 0.78
C LYS A 142 -2.90 11.87 1.99
N GLN A 143 -1.64 12.04 2.38
CA GLN A 143 -1.16 11.53 3.66
C GLN A 143 -1.78 12.38 4.77
N LEU A 144 -2.48 11.72 5.69
CA LEU A 144 -3.12 12.38 6.83
C LEU A 144 -2.09 12.54 7.94
N SER A 145 -1.89 13.76 8.43
CA SER A 145 -1.16 13.96 9.69
C SER A 145 -2.05 13.60 10.88
N ASP A 146 -1.46 13.30 12.04
CA ASP A 146 -2.24 12.96 13.25
C ASP A 146 -3.21 14.09 13.65
N GLN A 147 -2.80 15.35 13.45
CA GLN A 147 -3.66 16.52 13.65
C GLN A 147 -4.82 16.59 12.66
N ASP A 148 -4.60 16.21 11.38
CA ASP A 148 -5.69 16.12 10.41
C ASP A 148 -6.68 15.00 10.78
N TYR A 149 -6.19 13.92 11.39
CA TYR A 149 -7.05 12.83 11.86
C TYR A 149 -7.90 13.26 13.06
N GLU A 150 -7.30 13.96 14.03
CA GLU A 150 -8.01 14.54 15.18
C GLU A 150 -9.12 15.49 14.72
N ASN A 151 -8.82 16.40 13.79
CA ASN A 151 -9.82 17.33 13.25
C ASN A 151 -10.99 16.60 12.55
N ILE A 152 -10.73 15.53 11.80
CA ILE A 152 -11.79 14.73 11.16
C ILE A 152 -12.62 13.97 12.21
N LEU A 153 -11.99 13.49 13.28
CA LEU A 153 -12.71 12.84 14.38
C LEU A 153 -13.60 13.83 15.13
N GLU A 154 -13.11 15.03 15.40
CA GLU A 154 -13.89 16.11 16.03
C GLU A 154 -15.07 16.53 15.15
N GLU A 155 -14.85 16.71 13.85
CA GLU A 155 -15.93 17.05 12.91
C GLU A 155 -17.01 15.96 12.86
N LYS A 156 -16.59 14.69 12.89
CA LYS A 156 -17.53 13.56 12.94
C LYS A 156 -18.28 13.48 14.27
N LEU A 157 -17.61 13.78 15.39
CA LEU A 157 -18.24 13.80 16.70
C LEU A 157 -19.33 14.86 16.77
N LEU A 158 -19.04 16.09 16.32
CA LEU A 158 -20.01 17.19 16.26
C LEU A 158 -21.23 16.86 15.40
N ARG A 159 -21.01 16.17 14.27
CA ARG A 159 -22.11 15.73 13.40
C ARG A 159 -23.00 14.69 14.07
N VAL A 160 -22.40 13.73 14.77
CA VAL A 160 -23.14 12.70 15.52
C VAL A 160 -23.93 13.33 16.67
N GLU A 161 -23.37 14.30 17.39
CA GLU A 161 -24.06 15.03 18.45
C GLU A 161 -25.27 15.81 17.90
N ALA A 162 -25.13 16.46 16.74
CA ALA A 162 -26.25 17.14 16.07
C ALA A 162 -27.35 16.16 15.64
N ASP A 163 -26.99 15.00 15.10
CA ASP A 163 -27.95 13.96 14.71
C ASP A 163 -28.68 13.38 15.94
N ILE A 164 -27.99 13.23 17.08
CA ILE A 164 -28.60 12.80 18.36
C ILE A 164 -29.65 13.82 18.82
N ALA A 165 -29.32 15.11 18.81
CA ALA A 165 -30.26 16.17 19.21
C ALA A 165 -31.53 16.16 18.35
N LEU A 166 -31.37 15.96 17.03
CA LEU A 166 -32.51 15.90 16.11
C LEU A 166 -33.37 14.65 16.33
N ILE A 167 -32.76 13.52 16.69
CA ILE A 167 -33.49 12.30 17.05
C ILE A 167 -34.23 12.47 18.38
N ASP A 168 -33.64 13.12 19.38
CA ASP A 168 -34.29 13.38 20.67
C ASP A 168 -35.53 14.26 20.51
N ASP A 169 -35.46 15.30 19.66
CA ASP A 169 -36.61 16.13 19.31
C ASP A 169 -37.72 15.30 18.65
N ARG A 170 -37.37 14.40 17.71
CA ARG A 170 -38.33 13.48 17.07
C ARG A 170 -38.96 12.50 18.07
N ILE A 171 -38.19 11.98 19.02
CA ILE A 171 -38.68 11.07 20.07
C ILE A 171 -39.67 11.81 20.97
N LYS A 172 -39.39 13.07 21.31
CA LYS A 172 -40.27 13.91 22.12
C LYS A 172 -41.60 14.17 21.42
N GLU A 173 -41.56 14.57 20.14
CA GLU A 173 -42.77 14.75 19.32
C GLU A 173 -43.61 13.47 19.22
N LEU A 174 -42.95 12.32 18.99
CA LEU A 174 -43.63 11.02 18.94
C LEU A 174 -44.30 10.68 20.27
N ARG A 175 -43.64 10.89 21.41
CA ARG A 175 -44.22 10.66 22.75
C ARG A 175 -45.41 11.58 23.03
N GLU A 176 -45.35 12.84 22.60
CA GLU A 176 -46.46 13.79 22.71
C GLU A 176 -47.64 13.46 21.77
N SER A 177 -47.37 12.84 20.62
CA SER A 177 -48.42 12.33 19.73
C SER A 177 -49.09 11.08 20.30
N GLU A 178 -48.32 10.20 20.96
CA GLU A 178 -48.83 8.98 21.61
C GLU A 178 -49.68 9.31 22.84
N SER A 179 -49.29 10.32 23.65
CA SER A 179 -50.11 10.77 24.77
C SER A 179 -51.43 11.39 24.30
N ARG A 180 -51.41 12.21 23.24
CA ARG A 180 -52.63 12.75 22.60
C ARG A 180 -53.54 11.64 22.04
N ALA A 181 -52.97 10.58 21.47
CA ALA A 181 -53.75 9.43 20.98
C ALA A 181 -54.36 8.60 22.12
N LYS A 182 -53.67 8.47 23.26
CA LYS A 182 -54.20 7.80 24.46
C LYS A 182 -55.33 8.57 25.15
N ASP A 183 -55.26 9.90 25.18
CA ASP A 183 -56.35 10.73 25.73
C ASP A 183 -57.62 10.73 24.84
N GLY A 184 -57.47 10.58 23.52
CA GLY A 184 -58.60 10.43 22.59
C GLY A 184 -59.37 9.10 22.73
N GLY A 185 -58.72 8.04 23.23
CA GLY A 185 -59.34 6.72 23.44
C GLY A 185 -60.21 6.60 24.69
N SER A 186 -60.04 7.49 25.67
CA SER A 186 -60.81 7.49 26.94
C SER A 186 -62.19 8.14 26.80
N GLY A 187 -62.42 8.95 25.75
CA GLY A 187 -63.68 9.66 25.51
C GLY A 187 -64.83 8.82 24.94
N LEU A 188 -64.56 7.66 24.34
CA LEU A 188 -65.59 6.87 23.64
C LEU A 188 -66.29 5.81 24.51
N ALA A 189 -65.80 5.56 25.73
CA ALA A 189 -66.36 4.53 26.62
C ALA A 189 -67.46 5.06 27.58
N LYS A 190 -67.72 6.38 27.61
CA LYS A 190 -68.61 6.99 28.63
C LYS A 190 -70.02 7.38 28.14
N SER A 191 -70.37 7.08 26.89
CA SER A 191 -71.68 7.45 26.30
C SER A 191 -72.50 6.22 25.87
N ARG A 192 -72.86 5.36 26.83
CA ARG A 192 -73.99 4.44 26.65
C ARG A 192 -75.07 4.81 27.69
N PRO A 193 -76.24 5.31 27.29
CA PRO A 193 -77.30 5.65 28.24
C PRO A 193 -77.92 4.35 28.78
N GLU A 194 -78.04 4.25 30.10
CA GLU A 194 -78.80 3.21 30.78
C GLU A 194 -80.28 3.32 30.40
N SER A 195 -80.87 2.21 29.92
CA SER A 195 -82.31 2.11 29.68
C SER A 195 -83.06 1.91 31.00
N PRO A 196 -84.21 2.58 31.20
CA PRO A 196 -84.91 2.55 32.49
C PRO A 196 -85.67 1.24 32.70
N SER A 197 -85.57 0.75 33.94
CA SER A 197 -86.34 -0.34 34.53
C SER A 197 -87.85 -0.16 34.36
N ARG A 198 -88.55 -1.22 33.93
CA ARG A 198 -89.98 -1.42 34.19
C ARG A 198 -90.28 -2.88 34.51
N ALA A 199 -90.87 -3.03 35.71
CA ALA A 199 -91.82 -4.03 36.23
C ALA A 199 -91.95 -5.39 35.54
#